data_AF-A0A924BS45-F1
#
_entry.id   AF-A0A924BS45-F1
#
_cell.length_a   1.000
_cell.length_b   1.000
_cell.length_c   1.000
_cell.angle_alpha   90.00
_cell.angle_beta   90.00
_cell.angle_gamma   90.00
#
_symmetry.space_group_name_H-M   'P 1'
#
loop_
_entity.id
_entity.type
_entity.pdbx_description
1 polymer ?
#
loop_
_entity_poly.entity_id
_entity_poly.type
_entity_poly.pdbx_seq_one_letter_code
_entity_poly.pdbx_strand_id
1 'polypeptide(L)' 'VPSSGTRREDLLMDKDELARVWILRKYMSDMNSSEAMEFLIDRMSKTKDNNEFLISMNG' A
#
# COMPACT_ATOMS: atom_id res chain seq x y z
N VAL A 1 11.02 -3.65 -1.04
CA VAL A 1 10.85 -2.20 -1.34
C VAL A 1 10.60 -1.39 -0.05
N PRO A 2 11.61 -1.12 0.80
CA PRO A 2 11.46 -0.19 1.93
C PRO A 2 11.99 1.23 1.61
N SER A 3 12.44 1.49 0.38
CA SER A 3 13.25 2.68 0.04
C SER A 3 12.44 3.92 -0.37
N SER A 4 11.13 3.78 -0.60
CA SER A 4 10.27 4.88 -1.06
C SER A 4 9.42 5.41 0.08
N GLY A 5 9.47 6.72 0.31
CA GLY A 5 8.68 7.42 1.32
C GLY A 5 8.78 8.92 1.11
N THR A 6 7.73 9.65 1.47
CA THR A 6 7.68 11.11 1.38
C THR A 6 7.65 11.72 2.78
N ARG A 7 8.47 12.74 3.03
CA ARG A 7 8.47 13.44 4.32
C ARG A 7 7.16 14.22 4.49
N ARG A 8 6.58 14.18 5.69
CA ARG A 8 5.29 14.80 6.03
C ARG A 8 4.13 14.34 5.13
N GLU A 9 4.08 13.05 4.88
CA GLU A 9 3.00 12.42 4.10
C GLU A 9 1.62 12.54 4.75
N ASP A 10 1.55 12.87 6.04
CA ASP A 10 0.35 13.22 6.79
C ASP A 10 -0.33 14.52 6.31
N LEU A 11 0.38 15.36 5.55
CA LEU A 11 -0.20 16.55 4.90
C LEU A 11 -0.74 16.25 3.50
N LEU A 12 -0.46 15.06 2.95
CA LEU A 12 -0.78 14.68 1.57
C LEU A 12 -1.87 13.64 1.47
N MET A 13 -2.09 12.87 2.53
CA MET A 13 -3.10 11.84 2.63
C MET A 13 -3.99 12.09 3.85
N ASP A 14 -5.24 11.66 3.77
CA ASP A 14 -6.08 11.64 4.96
C ASP A 14 -5.59 10.59 5.97
N LYS A 15 -6.09 10.67 7.21
CA LYS A 15 -5.64 9.79 8.30
C LYS A 15 -5.91 8.31 8.00
N ASP A 16 -7.00 8.03 7.29
CA ASP A 16 -7.46 6.67 7.05
C ASP A 16 -6.65 6.02 5.91
N GLU A 17 -6.38 6.74 4.83
CA GLU A 17 -5.44 6.36 3.78
C GLU A 17 -4.05 6.14 4.37
N LEU A 18 -3.56 7.08 5.17
CA LEU A 18 -2.23 6.96 5.77
C LEU A 18 -2.10 5.69 6.61
N ALA A 19 -3.13 5.38 7.41
CA ALA A 19 -3.17 4.14 8.19
C ALA A 19 -3.15 2.89 7.31
N ARG A 20 -3.94 2.87 6.22
CA ARG A 20 -3.99 1.74 5.26
C ARG A 20 -2.66 1.57 4.51
N VAL A 21 -2.07 2.67 4.04
CA VAL A 21 -0.76 2.66 3.38
C VAL A 21 0.33 2.16 4.34
N TRP A 22 0.26 2.50 5.62
CA TRP A 22 1.19 1.99 6.63
C TRP A 22 1.07 0.47 6.81
N ILE A 23 -0.14 -0.07 6.85
CA ILE A 23 -0.39 -1.52 6.91
C ILE A 23 0.17 -2.20 5.66
N LEU A 24 -0.09 -1.65 4.46
CA LEU A 24 0.45 -2.15 3.20
C LEU A 24 1.99 -2.21 3.23
N ARG A 25 2.65 -1.13 3.69
CA ARG A 25 4.11 -1.09 3.80
C ARG A 25 4.66 -2.15 4.75
N LYS A 26 3.97 -2.38 5.88
CA LYS A 26 4.34 -3.43 6.84
C LYS A 26 4.15 -4.83 6.25
N TYR A 27 3.08 -5.05 5.50
CA TYR A 27 2.86 -6.32 4.82
C TYR A 27 3.96 -6.62 3.78
N MET A 28 4.39 -5.59 3.05
CA MET A 28 5.46 -5.70 2.06
C MET A 28 6.88 -5.74 2.68
N SER A 29 7.06 -5.41 3.96
CA SER A 29 8.39 -5.43 4.59
C SER A 29 8.94 -6.83 4.78
N ASP A 30 8.04 -7.82 4.86
CA ASP A 30 8.39 -9.23 5.04
C ASP A 30 8.66 -9.94 3.70
N MET A 31 8.42 -9.26 2.57
CA MET A 31 8.57 -9.78 1.21
C MET A 31 9.86 -9.30 0.55
N ASN A 32 10.40 -10.10 -0.38
CA ASN A 32 11.44 -9.59 -1.27
C ASN A 32 10.86 -8.59 -2.31
N SER A 33 11.71 -7.79 -2.93
CA SER A 33 11.25 -6.70 -3.82
C SER A 33 10.46 -7.20 -5.04
N SER A 34 10.72 -8.41 -5.54
CA SER A 34 10.00 -8.98 -6.68
C SER A 34 8.61 -9.45 -6.28
N GLU A 35 8.52 -10.23 -5.20
CA GLU A 35 7.26 -10.72 -4.62
C GLU A 35 6.34 -9.55 -4.24
N ALA A 36 6.89 -8.52 -3.62
CA ALA A 36 6.13 -7.34 -3.22
C ALA A 36 5.53 -6.61 -4.44
N MET A 37 6.24 -6.60 -5.57
CA MET A 37 5.76 -5.95 -6.80
C MET A 37 4.70 -6.78 -7.50
N GLU A 38 4.90 -8.11 -7.59
CA GLU A 38 3.91 -9.03 -8.14
C GLU A 38 2.60 -9.00 -7.34
N PHE A 39 2.70 -9.00 -6.01
CA PHE A 39 1.56 -8.83 -5.12
C PHE A 39 0.79 -7.53 -5.41
N LEU A 40 1.52 -6.42 -5.54
CA LEU A 40 0.91 -5.10 -5.76
C LEU A 40 0.15 -5.07 -7.10
N ILE A 41 0.79 -5.57 -8.17
CA ILE A 41 0.17 -5.63 -9.50
C ILE A 41 -1.05 -6.54 -9.50
N ASP A 42 -0.97 -7.74 -8.91
CA ASP A 42 -2.09 -8.68 -8.85
C ASP A 42 -3.29 -8.07 -8.14
N ARG A 43 -3.09 -7.39 -7.00
CA ARG A 43 -4.17 -6.79 -6.23
C ARG A 43 -4.75 -5.56 -6.90
N MET A 44 -3.92 -4.63 -7.39
CA MET A 44 -4.39 -3.43 -8.07
C MET A 44 -5.16 -3.77 -9.35
N SER A 45 -4.76 -4.82 -10.07
CA SER A 45 -5.46 -5.27 -11.28
C SER A 45 -6.88 -5.78 -11.04
N LYS A 46 -7.20 -6.19 -9.80
CA LYS A 46 -8.50 -6.70 -9.37
C LYS A 46 -9.44 -5.62 -8.84
N THR A 47 -8.98 -4.38 -8.76
CA THR A 47 -9.73 -3.24 -8.23
C THR A 47 -9.84 -2.14 -9.26
N LYS A 48 -10.92 -1.37 -9.21
CA LYS A 48 -11.18 -0.29 -10.14
C LYS A 48 -10.30 0.93 -9.87
N ASP A 49 -10.01 1.21 -8.59
CA ASP A 49 -9.22 2.36 -8.16
C ASP A 49 -8.45 2.09 -6.85
N ASN A 50 -7.58 3.05 -6.48
CA ASN A 50 -6.75 2.93 -5.28
C ASN A 50 -7.56 2.91 -3.98
N ASN A 51 -8.74 3.53 -3.95
CA ASN A 51 -9.59 3.51 -2.77
C ASN A 51 -10.13 2.10 -2.53
N GLU A 52 -10.66 1.47 -3.58
CA GLU A 52 -11.12 0.08 -3.52
C GLU A 52 -9.96 -0.87 -3.16
N PHE A 53 -8.78 -0.67 -3.74
CA PHE A 53 -7.58 -1.43 -3.36
C PHE A 53 -7.25 -1.30 -1.87
N LEU A 54 -7.10 -0.08 -1.36
CA LEU A 54 -6.73 0.16 0.04
C LEU A 54 -7.81 -0.36 1.00
N ILE A 55 -9.09 -0.24 0.66
CA ILE A 55 -10.20 -0.79 1.46
C ILE A 55 -10.14 -2.33 1.47
N SER A 56 -9.87 -2.97 0.33
CA SER A 56 -9.82 -4.43 0.20
C SER A 56 -8.70 -5.10 1.01
N MET A 57 -7.73 -4.33 1.48
CA MET A 57 -6.64 -4.82 2.34
C MET A 57 -7.07 -5.06 3.80
N ASN A 58 -8.25 -4.57 4.20
CA ASN A 58 -8.85 -4.87 5.50
C ASN A 58 -9.81 -6.06 5.38
N GLY A 59 -9.36 -7.21 5.88
CA GLY A 59 -10.19 -8.36 6.26
C GLY A 59 -9.93 -8.71 7.71
#